data_AF-A0A3D0CV31-F1
#
_entry.id   AF-A0A3D0CV31-F1
#
_cell.length_a   1.000
_cell.length_b   1.000
_cell.length_c   1.000
_cell.angle_alpha   90.00
_cell.angle_beta   90.00
_cell.angle_gamma   90.00
#
_symmetry.space_group_name_H-M   'P 1'
#
loop_
_entity.id
_entity.type
_entity.pdbx_description
1 polymer ?
#
loop_
_entity_poly.entity_id
_entity_poly.type
_entity_poly.pdbx_seq_one_letter_code
_entity_poly.pdbx_strand_id
1 'polypeptide(L)'
;LVAAHVLRTVERELTLGEAQAWRQWEHLATLLGRTEPRPESSAALEQHLAALNAELCAAIRAGQFDESEAGGALVALLHEQITDALEVWNPEFLARVREETTRDT
;
A
#
# COMPACT_ATOMS: atom_id res chain seq x y z
N LEU A 1 28.61 -2.49 -7.66
CA LEU A 1 27.70 -1.83 -6.68
C LEU A 1 26.24 -1.87 -7.12
N VAL A 2 25.90 -1.61 -8.38
CA VAL A 2 24.52 -1.68 -8.91
C VAL A 2 23.88 -3.07 -8.72
N ALA A 3 24.56 -4.16 -9.13
CA ALA A 3 24.03 -5.52 -9.02
C ALA A 3 23.67 -5.93 -7.58
N ALA A 4 24.49 -5.58 -6.59
CA ALA A 4 24.23 -5.88 -5.17
C ALA A 4 23.10 -5.03 -4.57
N HIS A 5 22.84 -3.83 -5.12
CA HIS A 5 21.70 -3.01 -4.70
C HIS A 5 20.39 -3.55 -5.28
N VAL A 6 20.42 -3.97 -6.54
CA VAL A 6 19.27 -4.64 -7.19
C VAL A 6 18.93 -5.95 -6.46
N LEU A 7 19.90 -6.81 -6.18
CA LEU A 7 19.66 -8.08 -5.47
C LEU A 7 19.04 -7.88 -4.08
N ARG A 8 19.53 -6.90 -3.29
CA ARG A 8 18.94 -6.57 -1.98
C ARG A 8 17.52 -6.00 -2.09
N THR A 9 17.20 -5.31 -3.17
CA THR A 9 15.85 -4.79 -3.42
C THR A 9 14.91 -5.94 -3.77
N VAL A 10 15.33 -6.84 -4.67
CA VAL A 10 14.57 -8.04 -5.04
C VAL A 10 14.38 -8.97 -3.83
N GLU A 11 15.38 -9.13 -2.96
CA GLU A 11 15.25 -9.91 -1.72
C GLU A 11 14.17 -9.32 -0.79
N ARG A 12 14.10 -7.98 -0.67
CA ARG A 12 13.04 -7.31 0.09
C ARG A 12 11.67 -7.45 -0.57
N GLU A 13 11.58 -7.35 -1.90
CA GLU A 13 10.35 -7.58 -2.65
C GLU A 13 9.82 -9.00 -2.40
N LEU A 14 10.69 -10.01 -2.46
CA LEU A 14 10.31 -11.40 -2.20
C LEU A 14 9.93 -11.66 -0.73
N THR A 15 10.59 -10.98 0.22
CA THR A 15 10.36 -11.18 1.65
C THR A 15 9.10 -10.46 2.14
N LEU A 16 8.83 -9.25 1.63
CA LEU A 16 7.76 -8.38 2.13
C LEU A 16 6.53 -8.36 1.21
N GLY A 17 6.70 -8.65 -0.07
CA GLY A 17 5.69 -8.40 -1.10
C GLY A 17 4.38 -9.14 -0.89
N GLU A 18 4.42 -10.42 -0.50
CA GLU A 18 3.18 -11.19 -0.29
C GLU A 18 2.39 -10.66 0.92
N ALA A 19 3.07 -10.41 2.05
CA ALA A 19 2.43 -9.87 3.24
C ALA A 19 1.88 -8.45 3.02
N GLN A 20 2.60 -7.61 2.26
CA GLN A 20 2.16 -6.28 1.86
C GLN A 20 0.95 -6.33 0.94
N ALA A 21 0.94 -7.21 -0.06
CA ALA A 21 -0.20 -7.40 -0.95
C ALA A 21 -1.47 -7.83 -0.19
N TRP A 22 -1.33 -8.71 0.81
CA TRP A 22 -2.46 -9.10 1.66
C TRP A 22 -3.01 -7.95 2.48
N ARG A 23 -2.14 -7.17 3.15
CA ARG A 23 -2.58 -5.99 3.90
C ARG A 23 -3.26 -4.97 3.00
N GLN A 24 -2.70 -4.71 1.83
CA GLN A 24 -3.26 -3.79 0.86
C GLN A 24 -4.66 -4.23 0.42
N TRP A 25 -4.88 -5.53 0.19
CA TRP A 25 -6.19 -6.06 -0.16
C TRP A 25 -7.19 -5.88 0.99
N GLU A 26 -6.83 -6.23 2.22
CA GLU A 26 -7.72 -6.07 3.39
C GLU A 26 -8.13 -4.60 3.60
N HIS A 27 -7.18 -3.69 3.44
CA HIS A 27 -7.41 -2.26 3.59
C HIS A 27 -8.28 -1.68 2.46
N LEU A 28 -7.99 -2.03 1.20
CA LEU A 28 -8.79 -1.59 0.05
C LEU A 28 -10.22 -2.16 0.09
N ALA A 29 -10.36 -3.44 0.44
CA ALA A 29 -11.67 -4.07 0.60
C ALA A 29 -12.48 -3.35 1.68
N THR A 30 -11.86 -3.02 2.81
CA THR A 30 -12.50 -2.27 3.90
C THR A 30 -12.89 -0.85 3.47
N LEU A 31 -11.98 -0.11 2.82
CA LEU A 31 -12.23 1.27 2.37
C LEU A 31 -13.38 1.34 1.35
N LEU A 32 -13.47 0.36 0.46
CA LEU A 32 -14.51 0.26 -0.56
C LEU A 32 -15.77 -0.47 -0.07
N GLY A 33 -15.83 -0.88 1.21
CA GLY A 33 -16.97 -1.58 1.80
C GLY A 33 -17.24 -2.96 1.17
N ARG A 34 -16.22 -3.63 0.64
CA ARG A 34 -16.31 -4.95 0.03
C ARG A 34 -16.36 -6.04 1.09
N THR A 35 -17.29 -6.98 0.89
CA THR A 35 -17.50 -8.16 1.75
C THR A 35 -17.10 -9.45 1.03
N GLU A 36 -16.39 -9.33 -0.07
CA GLU A 36 -15.95 -10.47 -0.88
C GLU A 36 -15.03 -11.40 -0.08
N PRO A 37 -15.10 -12.72 -0.35
CA PRO A 37 -14.24 -13.66 0.32
C PRO A 37 -12.78 -13.40 -0.02
N ARG A 38 -11.91 -13.72 0.94
CA ARG A 38 -10.45 -13.64 0.78
C ARG A 38 -10.01 -14.43 -0.46
N PRO A 39 -9.17 -13.86 -1.33
CA PRO A 39 -8.60 -14.59 -2.46
C PRO A 39 -7.98 -15.92 -2.04
N GLU A 40 -8.12 -16.95 -2.87
CA GLU A 40 -7.65 -18.31 -2.53
C GLU A 40 -6.17 -18.54 -2.88
N SER A 41 -5.56 -17.60 -3.61
CA SER A 41 -4.16 -17.69 -4.06
C SER A 41 -3.54 -16.32 -4.27
N SER A 42 -2.22 -16.27 -4.34
CA SER A 42 -1.46 -15.05 -4.68
C SER A 42 -1.83 -14.51 -6.08
N ALA A 43 -2.04 -15.38 -7.07
CA ALA A 43 -2.48 -14.96 -8.41
C ALA A 43 -3.90 -14.36 -8.40
N ALA A 44 -4.80 -14.89 -7.56
CA ALA A 44 -6.13 -14.31 -7.38
C ALA A 44 -6.05 -12.97 -6.61
N LEU A 45 -5.15 -12.87 -5.62
CA LEU A 45 -4.91 -11.63 -4.87
C LEU A 45 -4.50 -10.48 -5.79
N GLU A 46 -3.58 -10.71 -6.72
CA GLU A 46 -3.16 -9.69 -7.69
C GLU A 46 -4.32 -9.19 -8.56
N GLN A 47 -5.19 -10.11 -9.01
CA GLN A 47 -6.37 -9.75 -9.81
C GLN A 47 -7.37 -8.92 -8.98
N HIS A 48 -7.62 -9.31 -7.73
CA HIS A 48 -8.48 -8.55 -6.83
C HIS A 48 -7.91 -7.15 -6.54
N LEU A 49 -6.60 -7.05 -6.27
CA LEU A 49 -5.94 -5.77 -6.06
C LEU A 49 -6.05 -4.85 -7.29
N ALA A 50 -5.87 -5.40 -8.49
CA ALA A 50 -6.04 -4.64 -9.73
C ALA A 50 -7.48 -4.10 -9.88
N ALA A 51 -8.49 -4.92 -9.57
CA ALA A 51 -9.90 -4.52 -9.61
C ALA A 51 -10.22 -3.44 -8.58
N LEU A 52 -9.81 -3.63 -7.32
CA LEU A 52 -10.02 -2.66 -6.24
C LEU A 52 -9.32 -1.32 -6.52
N ASN A 53 -8.12 -1.34 -7.11
CA ASN A 53 -7.43 -0.11 -7.50
C ASN A 53 -8.16 0.63 -8.63
N ALA A 54 -8.68 -0.09 -9.62
CA ALA A 54 -9.47 0.52 -10.69
C ALA A 54 -10.74 1.18 -10.15
N GLU A 55 -11.40 0.52 -9.21
CA GLU A 55 -12.56 1.06 -8.51
C GLU A 55 -12.22 2.29 -7.66
N LEU A 56 -11.16 2.20 -6.85
CA LEU A 56 -10.69 3.32 -6.03
C LEU A 56 -10.41 4.55 -6.91
N CYS A 57 -9.75 4.36 -8.05
CA CYS A 57 -9.49 5.45 -9.00
C CYS A 57 -10.78 6.06 -9.56
N ALA A 58 -11.81 5.24 -9.82
CA ALA A 58 -13.11 5.74 -10.26
C ALA A 58 -13.81 6.53 -9.16
N ALA A 59 -13.77 6.03 -7.92
CA ALA A 59 -14.35 6.67 -6.74
C ALA A 59 -13.69 8.02 -6.41
N ILE A 60 -12.36 8.09 -6.46
CA ILE A 60 -11.59 9.34 -6.33
C ILE A 60 -12.02 10.33 -7.41
N ARG A 61 -12.07 9.92 -8.68
CA ARG A 61 -12.48 10.82 -9.78
C ARG A 61 -13.94 11.28 -9.67
N ALA A 62 -14.79 10.51 -9.00
CA ALA A 62 -16.19 10.85 -8.74
C ALA A 62 -16.37 11.76 -7.52
N GLY A 63 -15.30 12.11 -6.80
CA GLY A 63 -15.36 12.97 -5.61
C GLY A 63 -15.88 12.25 -4.36
N GLN A 64 -15.92 10.91 -4.36
CA GLN A 64 -16.47 10.13 -3.24
C GLN A 64 -15.62 10.22 -1.95
N PHE A 65 -14.42 10.79 -2.03
CA PHE A 65 -13.51 11.00 -0.91
C PHE A 65 -13.28 12.48 -0.59
N ASP A 66 -14.07 13.39 -1.17
CA ASP A 66 -13.95 14.83 -0.92
C ASP A 66 -14.48 15.23 0.48
N GLU A 67 -15.24 14.33 1.13
CA GLU A 67 -15.70 14.49 2.52
C GLU A 67 -14.59 14.14 3.53
N SER A 68 -14.59 14.79 4.70
CA SER A 68 -13.47 14.75 5.65
C SER A 68 -13.17 13.36 6.23
N GLU A 69 -14.18 12.51 6.45
CA GLU A 69 -13.99 11.20 7.06
C GLU A 69 -13.51 10.15 6.04
N ALA A 70 -14.18 10.06 4.89
CA ALA A 70 -13.75 9.20 3.78
C ALA A 70 -12.38 9.63 3.22
N GLY A 71 -12.16 10.94 3.08
CA GLY A 71 -10.87 11.50 2.69
C GLY A 71 -9.76 11.19 3.68
N GLY A 72 -10.05 11.23 4.99
CA GLY A 72 -9.10 10.82 6.04
C GLY A 72 -8.68 9.36 5.92
N ALA A 73 -9.65 8.46 5.70
CA ALA A 73 -9.37 7.03 5.49
C ALA A 73 -8.56 6.77 4.21
N LEU A 74 -8.84 7.50 3.13
CA LEU A 74 -8.06 7.44 1.90
C LEU A 74 -6.61 7.89 2.11
N VAL A 75 -6.40 9.01 2.81
CA VAL A 75 -5.05 9.53 3.09
C VAL A 75 -4.25 8.54 3.93
N ALA A 76 -4.87 7.93 4.94
CA ALA A 76 -4.24 6.89 5.75
C ALA A 76 -3.79 5.70 4.89
N LEU A 77 -4.66 5.22 3.99
CA LEU A 77 -4.34 4.14 3.06
C LEU A 77 -3.14 4.50 2.17
N LEU A 78 -3.15 5.69 1.55
CA LEU A 78 -2.06 6.12 0.67
C LEU A 78 -0.74 6.25 1.42
N HIS A 79 -0.79 6.74 2.66
CA HIS A 79 0.38 6.84 3.53
C HIS A 79 0.98 5.45 3.84
N GLU A 80 0.14 4.46 4.13
CA GLU A 80 0.60 3.08 4.32
C GLU A 80 1.22 2.49 3.04
N GLN A 81 0.59 2.69 1.89
CA GLN A 81 1.12 2.19 0.60
C GLN A 81 2.48 2.81 0.27
N ILE A 82 2.65 4.10 0.50
CA ILE A 82 3.93 4.79 0.29
C ILE A 82 4.97 4.27 1.29
N THR A 83 4.59 4.03 2.54
CA THR A 83 5.48 3.46 3.57
C THR A 83 5.95 2.07 3.15
N ASP A 84 5.03 1.17 2.78
CA ASP A 84 5.32 -0.18 2.31
C ASP A 84 6.26 -0.17 1.09
N ALA A 85 6.02 0.74 0.13
CA ALA A 85 6.90 0.91 -1.03
C ALA A 85 8.30 1.41 -0.61
N LEU A 86 8.39 2.38 0.30
CA LEU A 86 9.69 2.89 0.74
C LEU A 86 10.50 1.85 1.53
N GLU A 87 9.87 0.94 2.27
CA GLU A 87 10.57 -0.17 2.94
C GLU A 87 11.35 -1.06 1.96
N VAL A 88 10.83 -1.21 0.74
CA VAL A 88 11.47 -2.00 -0.33
C VAL A 88 12.50 -1.16 -1.09
N TRP A 89 12.08 0.00 -1.60
CA TRP A 89 12.85 0.79 -2.57
C TRP A 89 13.87 1.72 -1.93
N ASN A 90 13.57 2.29 -0.75
CA ASN A 90 14.44 3.27 -0.09
C ASN A 90 14.27 3.27 1.44
N PRO A 91 14.70 2.19 2.13
CA PRO A 91 14.49 2.06 3.57
C PRO A 91 15.26 3.11 4.40
N GLU A 92 16.40 3.60 3.91
CA GLU A 92 17.17 4.65 4.58
C GLU A 92 16.44 5.99 4.58
N PHE A 93 15.78 6.33 3.47
CA PHE A 93 14.93 7.52 3.40
C PHE A 93 13.75 7.43 4.37
N LEU A 94 13.09 6.26 4.43
CA LEU A 94 11.99 6.04 5.37
C LEU A 94 12.43 6.16 6.83
N ALA A 95 13.61 5.61 7.17
CA ALA A 95 14.18 5.74 8.52
C ALA A 95 14.38 7.21 8.90
N ARG A 96 14.95 8.02 7.99
CA ARG A 96 15.16 9.46 8.22
C ARG A 96 13.84 10.22 8.43
N VAL A 97 12.82 9.95 7.61
CA VAL A 97 11.50 10.60 7.76
C VAL A 97 10.87 10.22 9.11
N ARG A 98 10.98 8.96 9.55
CA ARG A 98 10.48 8.52 10.87
C ARG A 98 11.20 9.23 12.03
N GLU A 99 12.50 9.48 11.91
CA GLU A 99 13.28 10.23 12.90
C GLU A 99 12.89 11.72 12.97
N GLU A 100 12.61 12.34 11.83
CA GLU A 100 12.17 13.75 11.74
C GLU A 100 10.78 13.93 12.36
N THR A 101 9.81 13.08 12.02
CA THR A 101 8.45 13.12 12.60
C THR A 101 8.45 12.94 14.12
N THR A 102 9.34 12.08 14.65
CA THR A 102 9.46 11.84 16.10
C THR A 102 10.07 13.03 16.85
N ARG A 103 10.81 13.90 16.17
CA ARG A 103 11.45 15.08 16.77
C ARG A 103 10.48 16.28 16.88
N ASP A 104 9.45 16.31 16.04
CA ASP A 104 8.46 17.40 15.98
C ASP A 104 7.19 17.14 16.80
N THR A 105 7.10 16.00 17.53
CA THR A 105 5.98 15.67 18.44
C THR A 105 6.40 15.76 19.90
#